data_AF-A0A1B7V4X9-F1
#
_entry.id   AF-A0A1B7V4X9-F1
#
_cell.length_a   1.000
_cell.length_b   1.000
_cell.length_c   1.000
_cell.angle_alpha   90.00
_cell.angle_beta   90.00
_cell.angle_gamma   90.00
#
_symmetry.space_group_name_H-M   'P 1'
#
loop_
_entity.id
_entity.type
_entity.pdbx_description
1 polymer ?
#
loop_
_entity_poly.entity_id
_entity_poly.type
_entity_poly.pdbx_seq_one_letter_code
_entity_poly.pdbx_strand_id
1 'polypeptide(L)'
;MGLFDRLKRVVGANLNDLVSKAEDPEKMLEQALLEMQEDMVKLRQGVAQAIAAQKRTEKQYNEGQNEINKWQRNAQLALQKGDENLARQALERKKTYTDTATALKTSLDQQTVQVEGLKKNLIQLESKISEAKTKKEMLKARITAAKAQEQLGNMVSGMSTSSAMSAFERMEEKVLLQESRAQSTAELVGSDLENQFARLESGSDVDDELAAMKASLAPAPEPKLLTPEQPSTATPAQPTSTTKPAQPVDAELEALRKQLDNL
;
A
#
# COMPACT_ATOMS: atom_id res chain seq x y z
N MET A 1 -6.56 38.55 9.31
CA MET A 1 -7.07 37.22 8.91
C MET A 1 -5.91 36.39 8.41
N GLY A 2 -5.39 35.49 9.25
CA GLY A 2 -4.16 34.75 8.96
C GLY A 2 -4.35 33.62 7.95
N LEU A 3 -3.25 33.21 7.29
CA LEU A 3 -3.19 32.01 6.45
C LEU A 3 -3.69 30.75 7.18
N PHE A 4 -3.46 30.68 8.50
CA PHE A 4 -3.95 29.61 9.37
C PHE A 4 -5.49 29.55 9.47
N ASP A 5 -6.18 30.69 9.50
CA ASP A 5 -7.64 30.73 9.50
C ASP A 5 -8.23 30.27 8.16
N ARG A 6 -7.49 30.51 7.07
CA ARG A 6 -7.87 30.04 5.73
C ARG A 6 -7.68 28.52 5.63
N LEU A 7 -6.57 27.99 6.15
CA LEU A 7 -6.30 26.55 6.20
C LEU A 7 -7.35 25.80 7.03
N LYS A 8 -7.71 26.32 8.21
CA LYS A 8 -8.74 25.74 9.08
C LYS A 8 -10.14 25.76 8.45
N ARG A 9 -10.45 26.80 7.66
CA ARG A 9 -11.73 26.93 6.96
C ARG A 9 -11.85 25.97 5.77
N VAL A 10 -10.76 25.71 5.06
CA VAL A 10 -10.71 24.70 4.00
C VAL A 10 -10.88 23.29 4.55
N VAL A 11 -10.32 23.00 5.73
CA VAL A 11 -10.48 21.69 6.40
C VAL A 11 -11.87 21.53 7.03
N GLY A 12 -12.50 22.59 7.54
CA GLY A 12 -13.77 22.48 8.27
C GLY A 12 -15.04 22.47 7.42
N ALA A 13 -15.05 23.15 6.27
CA ALA A 13 -16.30 23.47 5.56
C ALA A 13 -16.66 22.51 4.42
N ASN A 14 -15.77 21.60 4.00
CA ASN A 14 -15.95 20.80 2.78
C ASN A 14 -15.92 19.27 3.00
N LEU A 15 -15.82 18.76 4.23
CA LEU A 15 -15.70 17.31 4.45
C LEU A 15 -16.95 16.51 4.03
N ASN A 16 -18.12 17.15 3.91
CA ASN A 16 -19.37 16.45 3.58
C ASN A 16 -19.70 16.46 2.07
N ASP A 17 -19.20 17.44 1.31
CA ASP A 17 -19.52 17.62 -0.13
C ASP A 17 -18.34 17.27 -1.08
N LEU A 18 -17.09 17.22 -0.58
CA LEU A 18 -15.94 16.79 -1.40
C LEU A 18 -15.79 15.27 -1.52
N VAL A 19 -16.39 14.50 -0.60
CA VAL A 19 -16.33 13.02 -0.63
C VAL A 19 -16.97 12.46 -1.91
N SER A 20 -17.98 13.14 -2.44
CA SER A 20 -18.72 12.70 -3.63
C SER A 20 -18.16 13.25 -4.96
N LYS A 21 -17.16 14.13 -4.92
CA LYS A 21 -16.65 14.88 -6.10
C LYS A 21 -15.12 14.85 -6.30
N ALA A 22 -14.37 14.20 -5.41
CA ALA A 22 -12.93 14.03 -5.56
C ALA A 22 -12.63 13.00 -6.66
N GLU A 23 -12.41 13.44 -7.90
CA GLU A 23 -12.06 12.57 -9.04
C GLU A 23 -10.78 11.75 -8.80
N ASP A 24 -9.87 12.17 -7.90
CA ASP A 24 -8.81 11.31 -7.37
C ASP A 24 -8.21 11.86 -6.03
N PRO A 25 -8.53 11.28 -4.86
CA PRO A 25 -7.99 11.73 -3.57
C PRO A 25 -6.46 11.59 -3.48
N GLU A 26 -5.86 10.70 -4.27
CA GLU A 26 -4.41 10.52 -4.33
C GLU A 26 -3.73 11.74 -4.95
N LYS A 27 -4.23 12.20 -6.10
CA LYS A 27 -3.72 13.40 -6.80
C LYS A 27 -3.84 14.66 -5.95
N MET A 28 -4.95 14.80 -5.21
CA MET A 28 -5.12 15.94 -4.31
C MET A 28 -4.05 15.99 -3.21
N LEU A 29 -3.72 14.84 -2.61
CA LEU A 29 -2.67 14.78 -1.59
C LEU A 29 -1.28 15.04 -2.17
N GLU A 30 -1.02 14.58 -3.40
CA GLU A 30 0.22 14.87 -4.14
C GLU A 30 0.34 16.36 -4.46
N GLN A 31 -0.71 16.98 -4.98
CA GLN A 31 -0.74 18.41 -5.27
C GLN A 31 -0.54 19.26 -4.00
N ALA A 32 -1.24 18.93 -2.91
CA ALA A 32 -1.06 19.63 -1.64
C ALA A 32 0.39 19.55 -1.13
N LEU A 33 1.04 18.40 -1.27
CA LEU A 33 2.45 18.25 -0.87
C LEU A 33 3.39 19.07 -1.77
N LEU A 34 3.12 19.14 -3.07
CA LEU A 34 3.88 19.97 -4.03
C LEU A 34 3.74 21.46 -3.68
N GLU A 35 2.53 21.94 -3.44
CA GLU A 35 2.28 23.34 -3.04
C GLU A 35 3.03 23.69 -1.75
N MET A 36 3.02 22.80 -0.75
CA MET A 36 3.79 22.99 0.48
C MET A 36 5.31 23.05 0.22
N GLN A 37 5.83 22.25 -0.71
CA GLN A 37 7.25 22.26 -1.09
C GLN A 37 7.63 23.54 -1.85
N GLU A 38 6.78 24.02 -2.75
CA GLU A 38 7.00 25.29 -3.45
C GLU A 38 7.00 26.47 -2.47
N ASP A 39 6.05 26.51 -1.55
CA ASP A 39 5.98 27.55 -0.53
C ASP A 39 7.16 27.48 0.43
N MET A 40 7.67 26.28 0.72
CA MET A 40 8.94 26.12 1.45
C MET A 40 10.11 26.78 0.72
N VAL A 41 10.22 26.60 -0.59
CA VAL A 41 11.29 27.25 -1.38
C VAL A 41 11.16 28.77 -1.33
N LYS A 42 9.95 29.32 -1.51
CA LYS A 42 9.69 30.76 -1.39
C LYS A 42 10.03 31.28 0.00
N LEU A 43 9.66 30.55 1.06
CA LEU A 43 9.99 30.91 2.43
C LEU A 43 11.50 30.93 2.65
N ARG A 44 12.23 29.89 2.21
CA ARG A 44 13.70 29.83 2.27
C ARG A 44 14.35 31.04 1.59
N GLN A 45 13.85 31.42 0.41
CA GLN A 45 14.32 32.62 -0.30
C GLN A 45 14.06 33.90 0.51
N GLY A 46 12.87 34.06 1.08
CA GLY A 46 12.53 35.20 1.94
C GLY A 46 13.42 35.27 3.19
N VAL A 47 13.67 34.14 3.85
CA VAL A 47 14.60 34.07 5.00
C VAL A 47 16.03 34.42 4.57
N ALA A 48 16.49 33.95 3.43
CA ALA A 48 17.81 34.29 2.90
C ALA A 48 17.95 35.80 2.61
N GLN A 49 16.92 36.43 2.05
CA GLN A 49 16.88 37.87 1.84
C GLN A 49 16.92 38.65 3.16
N ALA A 50 16.17 38.19 4.19
CA ALA A 50 16.20 38.79 5.52
C ALA A 50 17.60 38.68 6.17
N ILE A 51 18.25 37.51 6.06
CA ILE A 51 19.63 37.32 6.54
C ILE A 51 20.60 38.24 5.78
N ALA A 52 20.45 38.39 4.47
CA ALA A 52 21.30 39.27 3.68
C ALA A 52 21.14 40.74 4.09
N ALA A 53 19.90 41.18 4.34
CA ALA A 53 19.62 42.52 4.86
C ALA A 53 20.24 42.72 6.25
N GLN A 54 20.11 41.75 7.15
CA GLN A 54 20.74 41.77 8.47
C GLN A 54 22.27 41.92 8.36
N LYS A 55 22.92 41.10 7.53
CA LYS A 55 24.38 41.17 7.31
C LYS A 55 24.83 42.50 6.73
N ARG A 56 24.00 43.13 5.88
CA ARG A 56 24.30 44.47 5.35
C ARG A 56 24.28 45.52 6.46
N THR A 57 23.26 45.50 7.33
CA THR A 57 23.18 46.38 8.50
C THR A 57 24.35 46.16 9.44
N GLU A 58 24.70 44.89 9.70
CA GLU A 58 25.84 44.50 10.53
C GLU A 58 27.17 45.04 9.98
N LYS A 59 27.37 44.92 8.66
CA LYS A 59 28.55 45.48 8.00
C LYS A 59 28.64 47.00 8.18
N GLN A 60 27.53 47.72 7.96
CA GLN A 60 27.48 49.17 8.15
C GLN A 60 27.74 49.57 9.61
N TYR A 61 27.21 48.81 10.57
CA TYR A 61 27.49 49.01 11.99
C TYR A 61 28.99 48.85 12.29
N ASN A 62 29.61 47.78 11.79
CA ASN A 62 31.04 47.51 11.99
C ASN A 62 31.93 48.57 11.32
N GLU A 63 31.56 49.05 10.13
CA GLU A 63 32.22 50.18 9.46
C GLU A 63 32.12 51.46 10.32
N GLY A 64 30.95 51.73 10.89
CA GLY A 64 30.75 52.84 11.83
C GLY A 64 31.63 52.72 13.08
N GLN A 65 31.74 51.54 13.67
CA GLN A 65 32.63 51.27 14.81
C GLN A 65 34.10 51.53 14.48
N ASN A 66 34.55 51.16 13.27
CA ASN A 66 35.90 51.43 12.82
C ASN A 66 36.18 52.94 12.70
N GLU A 67 35.23 53.71 12.17
CA GLU A 67 35.36 55.17 12.12
C GLU A 67 35.36 55.80 13.52
N ILE A 68 34.52 55.33 14.45
CA ILE A 68 34.54 55.77 15.86
C ILE A 68 35.95 55.58 16.47
N ASN A 69 36.54 54.39 16.30
CA ASN A 69 37.87 54.06 16.81
C ASN A 69 38.97 54.90 16.15
N LYS A 70 38.85 55.20 14.86
CA LYS A 70 39.77 56.06 14.12
C LYS A 70 39.70 57.50 14.63
N TRP A 71 38.50 58.09 14.76
CA TRP A 71 38.34 59.44 15.28
C TRP A 71 38.75 59.57 16.74
N GLN A 72 38.56 58.52 17.55
CA GLN A 72 39.11 58.45 18.90
C GLN A 72 40.63 58.52 18.92
N ARG A 73 41.31 57.72 18.09
CA ARG A 73 42.78 57.77 17.97
C ARG A 73 43.28 59.12 17.46
N ASN A 74 42.58 59.72 16.50
CA ASN A 74 42.91 61.06 15.99
C ASN A 74 42.77 62.13 17.09
N ALA A 75 41.71 62.08 17.90
CA ALA A 75 41.53 63.00 19.02
C ALA A 75 42.65 62.84 20.06
N GLN A 76 43.02 61.60 20.41
CA GLN A 76 44.14 61.33 21.31
C GLN A 76 45.47 61.87 20.77
N LEU A 77 45.75 61.68 19.48
CA LEU A 77 46.95 62.19 18.84
C LEU A 77 47.00 63.73 18.82
N ALA A 78 45.86 64.38 18.56
CA ALA A 78 45.77 65.84 18.59
C ALA A 78 46.03 66.40 20.00
N LEU A 79 45.47 65.76 21.05
CA LEU A 79 45.75 66.12 22.44
C LEU A 79 47.22 65.92 22.81
N GLN A 80 47.85 64.82 22.38
CA GLN A 80 49.29 64.58 22.60
C GLN A 80 50.17 65.67 21.96
N LYS A 81 49.71 66.26 20.86
CA LYS A 81 50.40 67.37 20.19
C LYS A 81 50.01 68.76 20.71
N GLY A 82 49.14 68.83 21.73
CA GLY A 82 48.68 70.08 22.33
C GLY A 82 47.62 70.83 21.51
N ASP A 83 47.05 70.22 20.46
CA ASP A 83 46.07 70.86 19.59
C ASP A 83 44.63 70.50 20.02
N GLU A 84 44.14 71.20 21.04
CA GLU A 84 42.81 70.96 21.63
C GLU A 84 41.67 71.24 20.66
N ASN A 85 41.84 72.19 19.73
CA ASN A 85 40.81 72.52 18.74
C ASN A 85 40.63 71.37 17.74
N LEU A 86 41.74 70.79 17.26
CA LEU A 86 41.69 69.62 16.39
C LEU A 86 41.12 68.39 17.13
N ALA A 87 41.47 68.21 18.40
CA ALA A 87 40.91 67.15 19.23
C ALA A 87 39.38 67.27 19.38
N ARG A 88 38.87 68.49 19.63
CA ARG A 88 37.43 68.77 19.74
C ARG A 88 36.69 68.43 18.46
N GLN A 89 37.23 68.82 17.30
CA GLN A 89 36.65 68.49 15.99
C GLN A 89 36.63 66.96 15.74
N ALA A 90 37.70 66.26 16.10
CA ALA A 90 37.75 64.79 15.99
C ALA A 90 36.72 64.11 16.89
N LEU A 91 36.51 64.61 18.11
CA LEU A 91 35.47 64.11 19.02
C LEU A 91 34.06 64.39 18.52
N GLU A 92 33.81 65.53 17.86
CA GLU A 92 32.52 65.83 17.24
C GLU A 92 32.19 64.87 16.09
N ARG A 93 33.20 64.57 15.25
CA ARG A 93 33.06 63.52 14.22
C ARG A 93 32.81 62.16 14.85
N LYS A 94 33.57 61.78 15.87
CA LYS A 94 33.35 60.54 16.63
C LYS A 94 31.92 60.44 17.14
N LYS A 95 31.38 61.51 17.72
CA LYS A 95 30.01 61.57 18.23
C LYS A 95 28.99 61.28 17.12
N THR A 96 29.12 61.92 15.97
CA THR A 96 28.24 61.70 14.81
C THR A 96 28.22 60.23 14.36
N TYR A 97 29.39 59.59 14.28
CA TYR A 97 29.47 58.16 13.95
C TYR A 97 28.93 57.27 15.08
N THR A 98 29.09 57.68 16.34
CA THR A 98 28.55 56.97 17.51
C THR A 98 27.03 56.96 17.49
N ASP A 99 26.40 58.09 17.22
CA ASP A 99 24.94 58.22 17.13
C ASP A 99 24.40 57.33 15.99
N THR A 100 25.07 57.36 14.83
CA THR A 100 24.72 56.52 13.67
C THR A 100 24.88 55.03 13.98
N ALA A 101 26.01 54.62 14.58
CA ALA A 101 26.25 53.23 14.95
C ALA A 101 25.26 52.73 16.01
N THR A 102 24.84 53.59 16.94
CA THR A 102 23.82 53.25 17.93
C THR A 102 22.47 52.95 17.27
N ALA A 103 22.05 53.80 16.32
CA ALA A 103 20.82 53.56 15.56
C ALA A 103 20.89 52.25 14.73
N LEU A 104 22.02 52.01 14.06
CA LEU A 104 22.25 50.76 13.33
C LEU A 104 22.24 49.54 14.25
N LYS A 105 22.78 49.65 15.46
CA LYS A 105 22.77 48.57 16.45
C LYS A 105 21.34 48.21 16.87
N THR A 106 20.51 49.20 17.16
CA THR A 106 19.09 48.97 17.49
C THR A 106 18.36 48.26 16.34
N SER A 107 18.59 48.70 15.10
CA SER A 107 18.02 48.04 13.91
C SER A 107 18.55 46.61 13.76
N LEU A 108 19.84 46.38 13.98
CA LEU A 108 20.46 45.06 13.89
C LEU A 108 19.90 44.09 14.93
N ASP A 109 19.66 44.56 16.16
CA ASP A 109 19.10 43.73 17.24
C ASP A 109 17.66 43.31 16.91
N GLN A 110 16.85 44.23 16.39
CA GLN A 110 15.50 43.92 15.93
C GLN A 110 15.52 42.92 14.77
N GLN A 111 16.39 43.13 13.77
CA GLN A 111 16.54 42.22 12.63
C GLN A 111 17.02 40.83 13.08
N THR A 112 17.89 40.76 14.08
CA THR A 112 18.40 39.50 14.63
C THR A 112 17.26 38.65 15.21
N VAL A 113 16.43 39.25 16.07
CA VAL A 113 15.26 38.57 16.64
C VAL A 113 14.29 38.09 15.56
N GLN A 114 14.03 38.93 14.55
CA GLN A 114 13.15 38.58 13.43
C GLN A 114 13.72 37.42 12.61
N VAL A 115 15.00 37.47 12.24
CA VAL A 115 15.67 36.43 11.46
C VAL A 115 15.73 35.11 12.23
N GLU A 116 16.00 35.14 13.52
CA GLU A 116 15.95 33.93 14.38
C GLU A 116 14.55 33.32 14.43
N GLY A 117 13.51 34.15 14.57
CA GLY A 117 12.12 33.70 14.50
C GLY A 117 11.79 33.05 13.16
N LEU A 118 12.19 33.68 12.06
CA LEU A 118 12.01 33.13 10.71
C LEU A 118 12.74 31.80 10.51
N LYS A 119 13.97 31.65 11.00
CA LYS A 119 14.72 30.38 10.97
C LYS A 119 14.02 29.28 11.78
N LYS A 120 13.52 29.59 12.98
CA LYS A 120 12.78 28.63 13.80
C LYS A 120 11.50 28.17 13.10
N ASN A 121 10.74 29.10 12.52
CA ASN A 121 9.52 28.80 11.77
C ASN A 121 9.82 27.94 10.53
N LEU A 122 10.93 28.19 9.85
CA LEU A 122 11.37 27.40 8.70
C LEU A 122 11.61 25.93 9.10
N ILE A 123 12.35 25.69 10.19
CA ILE A 123 12.61 24.32 10.70
C ILE A 123 11.30 23.62 11.09
N GLN A 124 10.38 24.33 11.75
CA GLN A 124 9.07 23.77 12.09
C GLN A 124 8.26 23.39 10.85
N LEU A 125 8.28 24.23 9.81
CA LEU A 125 7.59 23.95 8.57
C LEU A 125 8.22 22.75 7.83
N GLU A 126 9.54 22.59 7.88
CA GLU A 126 10.24 21.42 7.31
C GLU A 126 9.79 20.12 8.00
N SER A 127 9.71 20.15 9.34
CA SER A 127 9.18 19.03 10.12
C SER A 127 7.72 18.73 9.74
N LYS A 128 6.87 19.76 9.61
CA LYS A 128 5.46 19.61 9.20
C LYS A 128 5.30 19.02 7.79
N ILE A 129 6.16 19.40 6.84
CA ILE A 129 6.15 18.82 5.49
C ILE A 129 6.57 17.35 5.53
N SER A 130 7.56 17.00 6.35
CA SER A 130 7.95 15.60 6.56
C SER A 130 6.80 14.77 7.15
N GLU A 131 6.13 15.29 8.17
CA GLU A 131 4.92 14.67 8.74
C GLU A 131 3.81 14.51 7.68
N ALA A 132 3.59 15.53 6.85
CA ALA A 132 2.60 15.50 5.77
C ALA A 132 2.93 14.45 4.71
N LYS A 133 4.21 14.29 4.36
CA LYS A 133 4.68 13.24 3.43
C LYS A 133 4.35 11.84 3.97
N THR A 134 4.67 11.57 5.24
CA THR A 134 4.34 10.27 5.86
C THR A 134 2.83 10.02 5.91
N LYS A 135 2.05 11.05 6.23
CA LYS A 135 0.57 10.96 6.22
C LYS A 135 0.03 10.70 4.82
N LYS A 136 0.58 11.34 3.78
CA LYS A 136 0.21 11.08 2.39
C LYS A 136 0.41 9.62 2.04
N GLU A 137 1.57 9.04 2.32
CA GLU A 137 1.85 7.63 2.01
C GLU A 137 0.90 6.68 2.76
N MET A 138 0.61 6.96 4.04
CA MET A 138 -0.38 6.19 4.80
C MET A 138 -1.79 6.28 4.19
N LEU A 139 -2.23 7.49 3.80
CA LEU A 139 -3.53 7.69 3.19
C LEU A 139 -3.63 7.03 1.81
N LYS A 140 -2.57 7.12 1.00
CA LYS A 140 -2.47 6.44 -0.29
C LYS A 140 -2.61 4.92 -0.13
N ALA A 141 -1.91 4.31 0.82
CA ALA A 141 -2.06 2.88 1.12
C ALA A 141 -3.49 2.50 1.52
N ARG A 142 -4.15 3.33 2.35
CA ARG A 142 -5.55 3.11 2.74
C ARG A 142 -6.52 3.26 1.57
N ILE A 143 -6.31 4.24 0.69
CA ILE A 143 -7.09 4.44 -0.52
C ILE A 143 -6.95 3.22 -1.44
N THR A 144 -5.72 2.71 -1.65
CA THR A 144 -5.49 1.50 -2.46
C THR A 144 -6.15 0.27 -1.86
N ALA A 145 -6.06 0.07 -0.55
CA ALA A 145 -6.72 -1.04 0.14
C ALA A 145 -8.26 -0.96 0.02
N ALA A 146 -8.83 0.24 0.18
CA ALA A 146 -10.27 0.48 0.02
C ALA A 146 -10.73 0.20 -1.43
N LYS A 147 -9.98 0.67 -2.44
CA LYS A 147 -10.24 0.38 -3.85
C LYS A 147 -10.20 -1.13 -4.14
N ALA A 148 -9.24 -1.86 -3.57
CA ALA A 148 -9.16 -3.31 -3.72
C ALA A 148 -10.34 -4.04 -3.06
N GLN A 149 -10.76 -3.60 -1.87
CA GLN A 149 -11.92 -4.16 -1.17
C GLN A 149 -13.23 -3.90 -1.92
N GLU A 150 -13.40 -2.70 -2.49
CA GLU A 150 -14.55 -2.36 -3.33
C GLU A 150 -14.58 -3.20 -4.61
N GLN A 151 -13.44 -3.36 -5.29
CA GLN A 151 -13.32 -4.24 -6.46
C GLN A 151 -13.67 -5.68 -6.12
N LEU A 152 -13.17 -6.22 -5.00
CA LEU A 152 -13.51 -7.57 -4.55
C LEU A 152 -15.00 -7.69 -4.24
N GLY A 153 -15.60 -6.71 -3.54
CA GLY A 153 -17.03 -6.69 -3.25
C GLY A 153 -17.89 -6.66 -4.51
N ASN A 154 -17.50 -5.86 -5.51
CA ASN A 154 -18.16 -5.78 -6.81
C ASN A 154 -17.97 -7.06 -7.63
N MET A 155 -16.82 -7.73 -7.54
CA MET A 155 -16.60 -9.03 -8.16
C MET A 155 -17.44 -10.12 -7.49
N VAL A 156 -17.58 -10.11 -6.16
CA VAL A 156 -18.41 -11.07 -5.42
C VAL A 156 -19.90 -10.82 -5.65
N SER A 157 -20.34 -9.56 -5.77
CA SER A 157 -21.75 -9.25 -6.08
C SER A 157 -22.07 -9.49 -7.56
N GLY A 158 -21.13 -9.16 -8.46
CA GLY A 158 -21.22 -9.38 -9.90
C GLY A 158 -21.08 -10.85 -10.31
N MET A 159 -20.29 -11.62 -9.56
CA MET A 159 -20.34 -13.07 -9.53
C MET A 159 -21.56 -13.47 -8.73
N SER A 160 -22.74 -13.21 -9.30
CA SER A 160 -24.00 -13.76 -8.81
C SER A 160 -23.79 -15.25 -8.57
N THR A 161 -23.63 -15.63 -7.29
CA THR A 161 -23.59 -17.02 -6.82
C THR A 161 -24.77 -17.81 -7.41
N SER A 162 -25.85 -17.12 -7.80
CA SER A 162 -26.96 -17.66 -8.57
C SER A 162 -26.59 -18.32 -9.91
N SER A 163 -25.70 -17.78 -10.76
CA SER A 163 -25.52 -18.37 -12.12
C SER A 163 -24.65 -19.63 -12.11
N ALA A 164 -23.58 -19.66 -11.30
CA ALA A 164 -22.70 -20.82 -11.18
C ALA A 164 -23.35 -21.94 -10.33
N MET A 165 -24.06 -21.58 -9.25
CA MET A 165 -24.77 -22.55 -8.42
C MET A 165 -26.02 -23.10 -9.12
N SER A 166 -26.79 -22.28 -9.85
CA SER A 166 -27.92 -22.78 -10.67
C SER A 166 -27.49 -23.59 -11.88
N ALA A 167 -26.26 -23.44 -12.37
CA ALA A 167 -25.71 -24.32 -13.40
C ALA A 167 -25.33 -25.70 -12.82
N PHE A 168 -24.84 -25.72 -11.58
CA PHE A 168 -24.61 -26.96 -10.82
C PHE A 168 -25.91 -27.70 -10.52
N GLU A 169 -26.93 -27.01 -9.99
CA GLU A 169 -28.25 -27.60 -9.71
C GLU A 169 -28.90 -28.17 -10.99
N ARG A 170 -28.82 -27.46 -12.12
CA ARG A 170 -29.32 -27.97 -13.42
C ARG A 170 -28.56 -29.19 -13.93
N MET A 171 -27.27 -29.32 -13.60
CA MET A 171 -26.47 -30.47 -13.97
C MET A 171 -26.80 -31.67 -13.08
N GLU A 172 -26.99 -31.45 -11.78
CA GLU A 172 -27.43 -32.45 -10.81
C GLU A 172 -28.81 -33.03 -11.17
N GLU A 173 -29.78 -32.17 -11.52
CA GLU A 173 -31.11 -32.61 -11.97
C GLU A 173 -31.05 -33.45 -13.26
N LYS A 174 -30.17 -33.07 -14.20
CA LYS A 174 -29.95 -33.85 -15.43
C LYS A 174 -29.34 -35.22 -15.15
N VAL A 175 -28.39 -35.30 -14.23
CA VAL A 175 -27.76 -36.57 -13.82
C VAL A 175 -28.80 -37.47 -13.16
N LEU A 176 -29.58 -36.95 -12.20
CA LEU A 176 -30.67 -37.69 -11.56
C LEU A 176 -31.71 -38.21 -12.57
N LEU A 177 -32.06 -37.40 -13.57
CA LEU A 177 -32.98 -37.83 -14.63
C LEU A 177 -32.36 -38.93 -15.52
N GLN A 178 -31.07 -38.85 -15.83
CA GLN A 178 -30.36 -39.89 -16.58
C GLN A 178 -30.25 -41.20 -15.78
N GLU A 179 -29.93 -41.13 -14.49
CA GLU A 179 -29.89 -42.28 -13.59
C GLU A 179 -31.28 -42.92 -13.48
N SER A 180 -32.32 -42.12 -13.29
CA SER A 180 -33.71 -42.61 -13.25
C SER A 180 -34.10 -43.29 -14.57
N ARG A 181 -33.73 -42.72 -15.72
CA ARG A 181 -33.97 -43.35 -17.03
C ARG A 181 -33.19 -44.64 -17.21
N ALA A 182 -31.94 -44.69 -16.77
CA ALA A 182 -31.13 -45.91 -16.82
C ALA A 182 -31.76 -47.00 -15.95
N GLN A 183 -32.27 -46.65 -14.77
CA GLN A 183 -32.96 -47.56 -13.87
C GLN A 183 -34.30 -48.05 -14.45
N SER A 184 -35.12 -47.17 -15.03
CA SER A 184 -36.37 -47.57 -15.70
C SER A 184 -36.11 -48.42 -16.95
N THR A 185 -35.02 -48.19 -17.68
CA THR A 185 -34.66 -49.03 -18.85
C THR A 185 -34.18 -50.41 -18.40
N ALA A 186 -33.44 -50.49 -17.29
CA ALA A 186 -33.07 -51.77 -16.68
C ALA A 186 -34.30 -52.55 -16.18
N GLU A 187 -35.29 -51.88 -15.59
CA GLU A 187 -36.58 -52.49 -15.21
C GLU A 187 -37.40 -52.93 -16.43
N LEU A 188 -37.42 -52.13 -17.52
CA LEU A 188 -38.09 -52.49 -18.78
C LEU A 188 -37.44 -53.70 -19.46
N VAL A 189 -36.11 -53.74 -19.56
CA VAL A 189 -35.38 -54.90 -20.10
C VAL A 189 -35.55 -56.12 -19.20
N GLY A 190 -35.57 -55.93 -17.88
CA GLY A 190 -35.92 -56.98 -16.92
C GLY A 190 -37.34 -57.51 -17.17
N SER A 191 -38.32 -56.64 -17.38
CA SER A 191 -39.71 -57.02 -17.67
C SER A 191 -39.88 -57.67 -19.04
N ASP A 192 -39.10 -57.27 -20.06
CA ASP A 192 -39.14 -57.86 -21.40
C ASP A 192 -38.45 -59.23 -21.42
N LEU A 193 -37.35 -59.40 -20.69
CA LEU A 193 -36.74 -60.72 -20.45
C LEU A 193 -37.68 -61.63 -19.68
N GLU A 194 -38.30 -61.15 -18.60
CA GLU A 194 -39.28 -61.91 -17.81
C GLU A 194 -40.51 -62.28 -18.66
N ASN A 195 -41.01 -61.38 -19.51
CA ASN A 195 -42.10 -61.67 -20.44
C ASN A 195 -41.68 -62.63 -21.58
N GLN A 196 -40.44 -62.56 -22.05
CA GLN A 196 -39.89 -63.52 -23.02
C GLN A 196 -39.73 -64.91 -22.38
N PHE A 197 -39.29 -64.99 -21.12
CA PHE A 197 -39.28 -66.25 -20.35
C PHE A 197 -40.69 -66.77 -20.07
N ALA A 198 -41.63 -65.93 -19.66
CA ALA A 198 -43.03 -66.31 -19.48
C ALA A 198 -43.70 -66.79 -20.79
N ARG A 199 -43.31 -66.23 -21.95
CA ARG A 199 -43.77 -66.72 -23.27
C ARG A 199 -43.08 -68.01 -23.72
N LEU A 200 -41.84 -68.23 -23.31
CA LEU A 200 -41.14 -69.50 -23.48
C LEU A 200 -41.73 -70.59 -22.56
N GLU A 201 -42.16 -70.21 -21.36
CA GLU A 201 -42.81 -71.09 -20.39
C GLU A 201 -44.29 -71.35 -20.78
N SER A 202 -44.96 -70.38 -21.40
CA SER A 202 -46.32 -70.55 -21.96
C SER A 202 -46.35 -71.17 -23.36
N GLY A 203 -45.19 -71.50 -23.91
CA GLY A 203 -45.00 -71.93 -25.29
C GLY A 203 -44.15 -73.20 -25.39
N SER A 204 -44.44 -74.18 -24.53
CA SER A 204 -43.89 -75.52 -24.63
C SER A 204 -44.91 -76.57 -24.19
N ASP A 205 -46.07 -76.60 -24.87
CA ASP A 205 -46.90 -77.80 -25.05
C ASP A 205 -46.27 -78.74 -26.12
N VAL A 206 -44.94 -78.75 -26.17
CA VAL A 206 -44.11 -79.64 -26.98
C VAL A 206 -43.84 -80.95 -26.21
N ASP A 207 -44.23 -81.03 -24.94
CA ASP A 207 -44.29 -82.30 -24.20
C ASP A 207 -45.35 -83.26 -24.78
N ASP A 208 -46.38 -82.75 -25.47
CA ASP A 208 -47.38 -83.58 -26.19
C ASP A 208 -46.95 -83.98 -27.61
N GLU A 209 -46.17 -83.16 -28.32
CA GLU A 209 -45.68 -83.47 -29.68
C GLU A 209 -44.31 -84.19 -29.73
N LEU A 210 -43.51 -84.16 -28.66
CA LEU A 210 -42.23 -84.90 -28.64
C LEU A 210 -42.34 -86.31 -28.02
N ALA A 211 -43.41 -86.61 -27.27
CA ALA A 211 -43.83 -87.98 -27.00
C ALA A 211 -44.13 -88.75 -28.31
N ALA A 212 -44.57 -88.04 -29.35
CA ALA A 212 -44.76 -88.58 -30.70
C ALA A 212 -43.44 -88.81 -31.47
N MET A 213 -42.34 -88.15 -31.12
CA MET A 213 -41.02 -88.32 -31.77
C MET A 213 -39.99 -89.14 -30.99
N LYS A 214 -40.31 -89.61 -29.77
CA LYS A 214 -39.62 -90.77 -29.16
C LYS A 214 -40.01 -92.12 -29.80
N ALA A 215 -40.89 -92.13 -30.80
CA ALA A 215 -41.15 -93.28 -31.69
C ALA A 215 -40.10 -93.45 -32.81
N SER A 216 -39.15 -92.52 -32.96
CA SER A 216 -38.03 -92.66 -33.89
C SER A 216 -36.68 -92.32 -33.24
N LEU A 217 -36.15 -93.28 -32.47
CA LEU A 217 -34.72 -93.50 -32.16
C LEU A 217 -34.03 -92.55 -31.15
N ALA A 218 -33.80 -93.09 -29.94
CA ALA A 218 -32.91 -92.60 -28.85
C ALA A 218 -31.40 -92.90 -29.12
N PRO A 219 -30.39 -92.61 -28.23
CA PRO A 219 -30.39 -91.94 -26.90
C PRO A 219 -29.25 -90.90 -26.61
N ALA A 220 -29.53 -90.02 -25.63
CA ALA A 220 -28.77 -89.43 -24.48
C ALA A 220 -27.26 -89.76 -24.19
N PRO A 221 -26.56 -89.08 -23.23
CA PRO A 221 -26.70 -87.69 -22.70
C PRO A 221 -25.39 -86.97 -22.21
N GLU A 222 -25.54 -85.66 -21.86
CA GLU A 222 -24.98 -84.96 -20.66
C GLU A 222 -23.46 -84.65 -20.50
N PRO A 223 -23.02 -83.74 -19.57
CA PRO A 223 -23.71 -82.61 -18.89
C PRO A 223 -22.85 -81.35 -18.51
N LYS A 224 -23.52 -80.34 -17.90
CA LYS A 224 -23.14 -79.53 -16.70
C LYS A 224 -21.98 -78.50 -16.82
N LEU A 225 -21.88 -77.41 -16.06
CA LEU A 225 -22.72 -76.55 -15.20
C LEU A 225 -21.76 -75.39 -14.80
N LEU A 226 -22.31 -74.19 -14.59
CA LEU A 226 -22.07 -73.28 -13.45
C LEU A 226 -20.89 -73.65 -12.51
N THR A 227 -20.10 -72.73 -11.96
CA THR A 227 -20.47 -71.68 -10.97
C THR A 227 -19.17 -70.90 -10.58
N PRO A 228 -19.10 -70.01 -9.57
CA PRO A 228 -18.39 -68.72 -9.62
C PRO A 228 -17.27 -68.66 -8.54
N GLU A 229 -17.04 -67.47 -7.96
CA GLU A 229 -16.19 -67.13 -6.79
C GLU A 229 -14.86 -66.41 -7.12
N GLN A 230 -14.83 -65.11 -6.80
CA GLN A 230 -14.02 -64.42 -5.76
C GLN A 230 -12.73 -65.12 -5.22
N PRO A 231 -11.87 -64.46 -4.42
CA PRO A 231 -11.45 -63.05 -4.32
C PRO A 231 -9.93 -62.91 -4.00
N SER A 232 -9.48 -61.67 -3.75
CA SER A 232 -8.30 -61.31 -2.91
C SER A 232 -6.91 -61.68 -3.47
N THR A 233 -5.82 -60.95 -3.29
CA THR A 233 -5.21 -60.34 -2.09
C THR A 233 -4.16 -59.29 -2.54
N ALA A 234 -4.10 -58.14 -1.88
CA ALA A 234 -3.00 -57.70 -0.99
C ALA A 234 -1.55 -57.76 -1.55
N THR A 235 -0.96 -56.56 -1.72
CA THR A 235 0.35 -56.04 -1.19
C THR A 235 1.36 -57.08 -0.68
N PRO A 236 2.71 -56.94 -0.81
CA PRO A 236 3.45 -55.67 -0.58
C PRO A 236 4.81 -55.49 -1.29
N ALA A 237 5.42 -54.31 -1.13
CA ALA A 237 6.83 -54.10 -0.75
C ALA A 237 7.45 -52.82 -1.37
N GLN A 238 7.82 -51.89 -0.48
CA GLN A 238 8.93 -50.93 -0.61
C GLN A 238 10.27 -51.65 -0.36
N PRO A 239 11.49 -51.07 -0.55
CA PRO A 239 11.89 -49.66 -0.28
C PRO A 239 12.89 -49.06 -1.32
N THR A 240 13.21 -47.77 -1.32
CA THR A 240 14.32 -47.18 -0.53
C THR A 240 14.51 -45.68 -0.83
N SER A 241 14.79 -44.91 0.24
CA SER A 241 15.66 -43.70 0.38
C SER A 241 15.54 -42.52 -0.62
N THR A 242 15.54 -41.23 -0.26
CA THR A 242 16.16 -40.47 0.85
C THR A 242 15.46 -39.07 0.89
N THR A 243 14.92 -38.60 2.01
CA THR A 243 15.55 -37.72 3.04
C THR A 243 16.01 -36.34 2.48
N LYS A 244 15.21 -35.27 2.53
CA LYS A 244 14.99 -34.25 3.62
C LYS A 244 15.69 -32.89 3.26
N PRO A 245 15.50 -31.75 3.96
CA PRO A 245 14.46 -30.72 3.71
C PRO A 245 14.97 -29.25 3.76
N ALA A 246 14.02 -28.31 3.61
CA ALA A 246 13.80 -27.07 4.36
C ALA A 246 14.96 -26.12 4.78
N GLN A 247 14.75 -24.84 4.44
CA GLN A 247 15.44 -23.58 4.79
C GLN A 247 15.24 -23.19 6.29
N PRO A 248 15.52 -21.95 6.81
CA PRO A 248 16.24 -20.74 6.33
C PRO A 248 17.08 -19.99 7.44
N VAL A 249 17.55 -18.76 7.14
CA VAL A 249 17.77 -17.54 7.98
C VAL A 249 18.94 -17.29 8.97
N ASP A 250 19.78 -18.24 9.40
CA ASP A 250 20.83 -17.88 10.40
C ASP A 250 22.14 -17.31 9.82
N ALA A 251 22.30 -17.22 8.50
CA ALA A 251 23.56 -16.78 7.87
C ALA A 251 23.69 -15.24 7.68
N GLU A 252 22.59 -14.49 7.72
CA GLU A 252 22.63 -13.05 7.43
C GLU A 252 22.86 -12.17 8.68
N LEU A 253 22.62 -12.71 9.88
CA LEU A 253 22.87 -12.01 11.16
C LEU A 253 24.34 -11.99 11.57
N GLU A 254 25.16 -12.94 11.11
CA GLU A 254 26.61 -12.93 11.36
C GLU A 254 27.37 -12.01 10.40
N ALA A 255 26.81 -11.70 9.22
CA ALA A 255 27.43 -10.80 8.25
C ALA A 255 27.42 -9.34 8.71
N LEU A 256 26.38 -8.90 9.43
CA LEU A 256 26.28 -7.52 9.96
C LEU A 256 27.14 -7.27 11.21
N ARG A 257 27.53 -8.31 11.95
CA ARG A 257 28.42 -8.17 13.12
C ARG A 257 29.88 -7.96 12.71
N LYS A 258 30.32 -8.55 11.60
CA LYS A 258 31.71 -8.40 11.12
C LYS A 258 32.02 -7.06 10.43
N GLN A 259 31.00 -6.26 10.07
CA GLN A 259 31.20 -4.93 9.47
C GLN A 259 31.26 -3.78 10.49
N LEU A 260 30.92 -4.03 11.77
CA LEU A 260 31.01 -3.03 12.84
C LEU A 260 32.35 -3.07 13.62
N ASP A 261 33.12 -4.16 13.51
CA ASP A 261 34.43 -4.32 14.16
C ASP A 261 35.62 -3.82 13.30
N ASN A 262 35.37 -3.26 12.11
CA ASN A 262 36.42 -2.75 11.22
C ASN A 262 36.28 -1.24 10.92
N LEU A 263 35.73 -0.49 11.88
CA LEU A 263 35.75 0.98 11.97
C LEU A 263 36.69 1.41 13.12
#